data_AF-A0A1I8CBS8-F1
#
_entry.id   AF-A0A1I8CBS8-F1
#
_cell.length_a   1.000
_cell.length_b   1.000
_cell.length_c   1.000
_cell.angle_alpha   90.00
_cell.angle_beta   90.00
_cell.angle_gamma   90.00
#
_symmetry.space_group_name_H-M   'P 1'
#
loop_
_entity.id
_entity.type
_entity.pdbx_description
1 polymer ?
#
loop_
_entity_poly.entity_id
_entity_poly.type
_entity_poly.pdbx_seq_one_letter_code
_entity_poly.pdbx_strand_id
1 'polypeptide(L)' 'MTINKSQGQTLSRVGLDLTKDCFTHGQLYVGLSRVKSPAHLFVSTPDDKMRETNITDNIVFKEVFL' A
#
# COMPACT_ATOMS: atom_id res chain seq x y z
N MET A 1 5.75 -6.98 -7.55
CA MET A 1 4.73 -7.91 -6.98
C MET A 1 3.53 -7.07 -6.56
N THR A 2 2.29 -7.50 -6.80
CA THR A 2 1.11 -6.77 -6.31
C THR A 2 0.85 -7.10 -4.84
N ILE A 3 0.21 -6.20 -4.11
CA ILE A 3 -0.11 -6.37 -2.68
C ILE A 3 -0.86 -7.68 -2.44
N ASN A 4 -1.90 -7.98 -3.24
CA ASN A 4 -2.69 -9.20 -3.10
C ASN A 4 -1.83 -10.48 -3.29
N LYS A 5 -0.83 -10.43 -4.18
CA LYS A 5 0.08 -11.58 -4.41
C LYS A 5 1.13 -11.75 -3.31
N SER A 6 1.41 -10.70 -2.54
CA SER A 6 2.33 -10.75 -1.39
C SER A 6 1.69 -11.31 -0.11
N GLN A 7 0.36 -11.50 -0.10
CA GLN A 7 -0.36 -11.98 1.08
C GLN A 7 0.18 -13.34 1.53
N GLY A 8 0.47 -13.46 2.84
CA GLY A 8 1.03 -14.68 3.44
C GLY A 8 2.56 -14.81 3.32
N GLN A 9 3.24 -13.89 2.63
CA GLN A 9 4.70 -13.87 2.55
C GLN A 9 5.30 -12.93 3.58
N THR A 10 6.54 -13.20 3.96
CA THR A 10 7.39 -12.28 4.72
C THR A 10 8.57 -11.88 3.85
N LEU A 11 8.78 -10.58 3.69
CA LEU A 11 9.80 -9.99 2.83
C LEU A 11 10.87 -9.31 3.68
N SER A 12 12.14 -9.41 3.28
CA SER A 12 13.26 -8.82 4.01
C SER A 12 13.37 -7.31 3.81
N ARG A 13 12.98 -6.82 2.63
CA ARG A 13 12.89 -5.40 2.23
C ARG A 13 11.68 -5.20 1.32
N VAL A 14 10.99 -4.07 1.46
CA VAL A 14 9.77 -3.77 0.70
C VAL A 14 9.79 -2.33 0.22
N GLY A 15 9.58 -2.14 -1.08
CA GLY A 15 9.18 -0.86 -1.67
C GLY A 15 7.68 -0.89 -1.94
N LEU A 16 6.92 0.02 -1.33
CA LEU A 16 5.50 0.19 -1.56
C LEU A 16 5.29 1.39 -2.48
N ASP A 17 4.74 1.14 -3.66
CA ASP A 17 4.40 2.19 -4.61
C ASP A 17 2.94 2.61 -4.42
N LEU A 18 2.74 3.81 -3.88
CA LEU A 18 1.46 4.48 -3.68
C LEU A 18 1.27 5.65 -4.64
N THR A 19 2.05 5.74 -5.73
CA THR A 19 1.82 6.74 -6.80
C THR A 19 0.44 6.64 -7.43
N LYS A 20 -0.25 5.51 -7.22
CA LYS A 20 -1.67 5.30 -7.47
C LYS A 20 -2.35 4.91 -6.15
N ASP A 21 -3.55 5.43 -5.93
CA ASP A 21 -4.30 5.18 -4.70
C ASP A 21 -4.62 3.69 -4.48
N CYS A 22 -4.77 3.32 -3.20
CA CYS A 22 -5.15 1.97 -2.81
C CYS A 22 -6.64 1.71 -3.12
N PHE A 23 -6.93 0.56 -3.72
CA PHE A 23 -8.26 0.20 -4.21
C PHE A 23 -9.16 -0.42 -3.13
N THR A 24 -8.59 -1.03 -2.08
CA THR A 24 -9.40 -1.59 -0.99
C THR A 24 -8.91 -1.24 0.40
N HIS A 25 -9.87 -1.17 1.33
CA HIS A 25 -9.62 -1.06 2.75
C HIS A 25 -8.82 -2.28 3.23
N GLY A 26 -7.53 -2.09 3.48
CA GLY A 26 -6.64 -3.14 3.96
C GLY A 26 -5.52 -3.52 3.00
N GLN A 27 -5.50 -3.06 1.74
CA GLN A 27 -4.35 -3.28 0.85
C GLN A 27 -3.08 -2.61 1.39
N LEU A 28 -3.19 -1.35 1.83
CA LEU A 28 -2.07 -0.66 2.48
C LEU A 28 -1.56 -1.45 3.69
N TYR A 29 -2.46 -1.92 4.55
CA TYR A 29 -2.12 -2.73 5.72
C TYR A 29 -1.41 -4.05 5.33
N VAL A 30 -1.92 -4.75 4.31
CA VAL A 30 -1.30 -5.98 3.81
C VAL A 30 0.12 -5.68 3.33
N GLY A 31 0.34 -4.63 2.54
CA GLY A 31 1.66 -4.25 2.04
C GLY A 31 2.64 -3.90 3.16
N LEU A 32 2.22 -3.04 4.10
CA LEU A 32 3.05 -2.60 5.23
C LEU A 32 3.41 -3.75 6.18
N SER A 33 2.51 -4.73 6.38
CA SER A 33 2.74 -5.87 7.27
C SER A 33 3.66 -6.95 6.70
N ARG A 34 4.12 -6.85 5.45
CA ARG A 34 5.00 -7.87 4.85
C ARG A 34 6.45 -7.78 5.32
N VAL A 35 6.87 -6.67 5.92
CA VAL A 35 8.27 -6.43 6.35
C VAL A 35 8.40 -6.56 7.86
N LYS A 36 9.52 -7.14 8.31
CA LYS A 36 9.80 -7.33 9.76
C LYS A 36 10.28 -6.08 10.48
N SER A 37 10.81 -5.10 9.74
CA SER A 37 11.40 -3.88 10.30
C SER A 37 10.99 -2.67 9.44
N PRO A 38 10.50 -1.58 10.05
CA PRO A 38 10.23 -0.33 9.34
C PRO A 38 11.45 0.25 8.62
N ALA A 39 12.67 0.00 9.11
CA ALA A 39 13.90 0.45 8.46
C ALA A 39 14.12 -0.15 7.06
N HIS A 40 13.40 -1.23 6.74
CA HIS A 40 13.47 -1.92 5.46
C HIS A 40 12.23 -1.67 4.59
N LEU A 41 11.38 -0.73 5.01
CA LEU A 41 10.20 -0.29 4.28
C LEU A 41 10.47 1.07 3.62
N PHE A 42 10.20 1.14 2.33
CA PHE A 42 10.29 2.38 1.55
C PHE A 42 8.93 2.62 0.90
N VAL A 43 8.38 3.82 1.03
CA VAL A 43 7.08 4.17 0.47
C VAL A 43 7.27 5.30 -0.54
N SER A 44 6.82 5.07 -1.78
CA SER A 44 6.81 6.07 -2.84
C SER A 44 5.40 6.63 -2.97
N THR A 45 5.23 7.94 -2.86
CA THR A 45 3.95 8.65 -2.94
C THR A 45 3.97 9.68 -4.07
N PRO A 46 2.83 10.02 -4.68
CA PRO A 46 2.75 11.15 -5.62
C PRO A 46 2.87 12.46 -4.82
N ASP A 47 3.53 13.46 -5.39
CA ASP A 47 4.01 14.63 -4.62
C ASP A 47 2.93 15.70 -4.32
N ASP A 48 3.26 16.52 -3.31
CA ASP A 48 2.55 17.60 -2.60
C ASP A 48 1.56 17.20 -1.48
N LYS A 49 0.48 16.45 -1.73
CA LYS A 49 -0.53 16.22 -0.66
C LYS A 49 -0.17 15.17 0.40
N MET A 50 0.50 14.09 0.01
CA MET A 50 0.84 13.00 0.95
C MET A 50 2.03 13.32 1.85
N ARG A 51 2.96 14.18 1.42
CA ARG A 51 4.10 14.61 2.25
C ARG A 51 3.67 15.40 3.48
N GLU A 52 2.58 16.16 3.39
CA GLU A 52 2.10 17.00 4.49
C GLU A 52 1.17 16.26 5.46
N THR A 53 0.45 15.24 4.99
CA THR A 53 -0.65 14.64 5.77
C THR A 53 -0.47 13.15 6.10
N ASN A 54 0.44 12.43 5.43
CA ASN A 54 0.57 10.96 5.53
C ASN A 54 -0.76 10.20 5.31
N ILE A 55 -1.72 10.79 4.59
CA ILE A 55 -3.05 10.23 4.31
C ILE A 55 -3.13 9.84 2.83
N THR A 56 -3.67 8.66 2.54
CA THR A 56 -4.04 8.22 1.19
C THR A 56 -5.53 7.94 1.13
N ASP A 57 -6.16 8.25 0.00
CA ASP A 57 -7.57 7.94 -0.23
C ASP A 57 -7.75 6.43 -0.46
N ASN A 58 -8.79 5.87 0.18
CA ASN A 58 -9.23 4.51 -0.09
C ASN A 58 -10.30 4.55 -1.19
N ILE A 59 -9.93 4.22 -2.42
CA ILE A 59 -10.86 4.28 -3.55
C ILE A 59 -11.66 2.98 -3.65
N VAL A 60 -12.88 2.98 -3.14
CA VAL A 60 -13.82 1.87 -3.32
C VAL A 60 -14.64 2.05 -4.60
N PHE A 61 -14.37 1.24 -5.62
CA PHE A 61 -15.20 1.20 -6.82
C PHE A 61 -16.49 0.41 -6.52
N LYS A 62 -17.65 1.00 -6.84
CA LYS A 62 -18.97 0.40 -6.55
C LYS A 62 -19.40 -0.70 -7.53
N GLU A 63 -18.60 -1.03 -8.54
CA GLU A 63 -18.99 -1.93 -9.63
C GLU A 63 -18.22 -3.26 -9.61
N VAL A 64 -18.52 -4.13 -8.65
CA VAL A 64 -18.43 -5.60 -8.81
C VAL A 64 -19.56 -6.26 -8.02
N PHE A 65 -20.80 -5.91 -8.37
CA PHE A 65 -21.96 -6.74 -8.09
C PHE A 65 -22.63 -7.01 -9.45
N LEU A 66 -22.09 -8.00 -10.18
CA LEU A 66 -22.83 -8.70 -11.23
C LEU A 66 -23.65 -9.81 -10.57
#